data_AF-A0A0B9GGQ8-F1
#
_entry.id   AF-A0A0B9GGQ8-F1
#
_cell.length_a   1.000
_cell.length_b   1.000
_cell.length_c   1.000
_cell.angle_alpha   90.00
_cell.angle_beta   90.00
_cell.angle_gamma   90.00
#
_symmetry.space_group_name_H-M   'P 1'
#
loop_
_entity.id
_entity.type
_entity.pdbx_description
1 polymer ?
#
loop_
_entity_poly.entity_id
_entity_poly.type
_entity_poly.pdbx_seq_one_letter_code
_entity_poly.pdbx_strand_id
1 'polypeptide(L)'
;RVQSITEIIDARLRYPLTALLFVEFDAKAFQNIPRVSIKCKGRKVLIPNNYDPINHTYSGDWDGTFKRAWTDNPAWHWYDICITERFGLGRRIKPQMLNRYALYQIAQRCDQLV
;
A
#
# COMPACT_ATOMS: atom_id res chain seq x y z
N ARG A 1 13.95 -25.44 -6.86
CA ARG A 1 14.11 -24.11 -6.22
C ARG A 1 12.70 -23.59 -5.94
N VAL A 2 12.27 -23.56 -4.68
CA VAL A 2 10.89 -23.18 -4.32
C VAL A 2 10.76 -21.67 -4.43
N GLN A 3 9.85 -21.17 -5.27
CA GLN A 3 9.68 -19.73 -5.54
C GLN A 3 8.59 -19.08 -4.69
N SER A 4 7.69 -19.84 -4.09
CA SER A 4 6.76 -19.39 -3.03
C SER A 4 5.98 -20.59 -2.50
N ILE A 5 5.64 -20.60 -1.22
CA ILE A 5 4.68 -21.54 -0.61
C ILE A 5 3.53 -20.69 -0.08
N THR A 6 2.29 -21.04 -0.45
CA THR A 6 1.08 -20.38 0.05
C THR A 6 0.16 -21.46 0.61
N GLU A 7 -0.16 -21.37 1.90
CA GLU A 7 -1.14 -22.22 2.56
C GLU A 7 -2.40 -21.39 2.83
N ILE A 8 -3.57 -21.92 2.45
CA ILE A 8 -4.86 -21.27 2.70
C ILE A 8 -5.53 -22.04 3.82
N ILE A 9 -5.66 -21.41 4.98
CA ILE A 9 -6.35 -21.95 6.15
C ILE A 9 -7.68 -21.23 6.27
N ASP A 10 -8.78 -21.99 6.35
CA ASP A 10 -10.09 -21.43 6.66
C ASP A 10 -10.19 -21.18 8.17
N ALA A 11 -9.86 -19.96 8.59
CA ALA A 11 -9.90 -19.53 9.98
C ALA A 11 -10.67 -18.22 10.13
N ARG A 12 -11.53 -18.13 11.16
CA ARG A 12 -12.22 -16.89 11.54
C ARG A 12 -11.24 -15.95 12.27
N LEU A 13 -10.44 -15.23 11.49
CA LEU A 13 -9.49 -14.25 12.02
C LEU A 13 -10.20 -12.94 12.39
N ARG A 14 -9.84 -12.36 13.55
CA ARG A 14 -10.29 -11.01 13.97
C ARG A 14 -9.85 -9.91 13.00
N TYR A 15 -8.77 -10.13 12.25
CA TYR A 15 -8.19 -9.19 11.31
C TYR A 15 -8.11 -9.79 9.90
N PRO A 16 -9.24 -9.91 9.19
CA PRO A 16 -9.24 -10.41 7.82
C PRO A 16 -8.40 -9.48 6.92
N LEU A 17 -7.75 -10.06 5.90
CA LEU A 17 -6.90 -9.34 4.93
C LEU A 17 -5.65 -8.67 5.55
N THR A 18 -5.15 -9.18 6.68
CA THR A 18 -3.84 -8.81 7.24
C THR A 18 -2.83 -9.92 6.95
N ALA A 19 -1.68 -9.57 6.36
CA ALA A 19 -0.55 -10.48 6.26
C ALA A 19 0.26 -10.43 7.56
N LEU A 20 0.54 -11.60 8.15
CA LEU A 20 1.41 -11.76 9.30
C LEU A 20 2.63 -12.56 8.87
N LEU A 21 3.84 -12.07 9.16
CA LEU A 21 5.05 -12.86 9.00
C LEU A 21 5.38 -13.52 10.34
N PHE A 22 5.46 -14.85 10.35
CA PHE A 22 5.99 -15.64 11.45
C PHE A 22 7.19 -16.43 10.94
N VAL A 23 8.30 -16.39 11.68
CA VAL A 23 9.53 -17.11 11.35
C VAL A 23 9.94 -17.90 12.59
N GLU A 24 10.06 -19.22 12.42
CA GLU A 24 10.52 -20.14 13.45
C GLU A 24 11.81 -20.83 12.98
N PHE A 25 12.77 -20.98 13.87
CA PHE A 25 14.04 -21.66 13.63
C PHE A 25 14.52 -22.36 14.90
N ASP A 26 15.27 -23.44 14.74
CA ASP A 26 15.85 -24.17 15.86
C ASP A 26 16.89 -23.28 16.57
N ALA A 27 16.74 -23.12 17.88
CA ALA A 27 17.66 -22.36 18.72
C ALA A 27 19.09 -22.94 18.68
N LYS A 28 19.27 -24.23 18.42
CA LYS A 28 20.61 -24.84 18.30
C LYS A 28 21.40 -24.34 17.09
N ALA A 29 20.71 -23.86 16.05
CA ALA A 29 21.36 -23.37 14.83
C ALA A 29 22.00 -21.98 15.00
N PHE A 30 21.68 -21.25 16.08
CA PHE A 30 22.18 -19.89 16.30
C PHE A 30 22.68 -19.69 17.74
N GLN A 31 23.91 -19.20 17.90
CA GLN A 31 24.46 -18.86 19.22
C GLN A 31 23.78 -17.63 19.87
N ASN A 32 23.11 -16.79 19.08
CA ASN A 32 22.41 -15.59 19.51
C ASN A 32 21.07 -15.45 18.80
N ILE A 33 20.13 -14.69 19.37
CA ILE A 33 18.84 -14.38 18.71
C ILE A 33 19.12 -13.69 17.37
N PRO A 34 18.72 -14.28 16.23
CA PRO A 34 18.99 -13.70 14.92
C PRO A 34 18.13 -12.45 14.70
N ARG A 35 18.73 -11.45 14.04
CA ARG A 35 18.00 -10.24 13.63
C ARG A 35 17.23 -10.53 12.35
N VAL A 36 15.91 -10.45 12.41
CA VAL A 36 15.04 -10.53 11.23
C VAL A 36 14.85 -9.12 10.67
N SER A 37 15.20 -8.92 9.41
CA SER A 37 14.92 -7.69 8.67
C SER A 37 14.03 -7.99 7.47
N ILE A 38 13.02 -7.16 7.24
CA ILE A 38 12.01 -7.36 6.20
C ILE A 38 11.97 -6.10 5.35
N LYS A 39 12.05 -6.27 4.03
CA LYS A 39 11.77 -5.20 3.06
C LYS A 39 10.43 -5.50 2.39
N CYS A 40 9.37 -4.85 2.85
CA CYS A 40 8.04 -4.98 2.25
C CYS A 40 7.63 -3.66 1.57
N LYS A 41 7.00 -3.75 0.39
CA LYS A 41 6.35 -2.61 -0.28
C LYS A 41 4.98 -2.29 0.33
N GLY A 42 4.70 -2.70 1.57
CA GLY A 42 3.42 -2.40 2.24
C GLY A 42 2.17 -2.69 1.41
N ARG A 43 1.23 -1.74 1.40
CA ARG A 43 -0.11 -1.87 0.79
C ARG A 43 -0.17 -1.24 -0.60
N LYS A 44 -0.95 -1.84 -1.49
CA LYS A 44 -1.38 -1.21 -2.76
C LYS A 44 -2.54 -0.26 -2.50
N VAL A 45 -2.38 1.00 -2.91
CA VAL A 45 -3.36 2.07 -2.76
C VAL A 45 -3.97 2.41 -4.11
N LEU A 46 -5.04 3.21 -4.12
CA LEU A 46 -5.59 3.76 -5.36
C LEU A 46 -4.74 4.94 -5.82
N ILE A 47 -4.20 4.83 -7.03
CA ILE A 47 -3.41 5.86 -7.71
C ILE A 47 -4.01 6.16 -9.08
N PRO A 48 -3.76 7.35 -9.67
CA PRO A 48 -4.16 7.66 -11.04
C PRO A 48 -3.69 6.61 -12.04
N ASN A 49 -4.50 6.31 -13.05
CA ASN A 49 -4.15 5.33 -14.07
C ASN A 49 -2.88 5.73 -14.86
N ASN A 50 -2.66 7.02 -15.06
CA ASN A 50 -1.55 7.62 -15.78
C ASN A 50 -0.27 7.82 -14.94
N TYR A 51 -0.32 7.55 -13.64
CA TYR A 51 0.83 7.73 -12.73
C TYR A 51 1.71 6.48 -12.66
N ASP A 52 3.03 6.66 -12.78
CA ASP A 52 4.05 5.64 -12.53
C ASP A 52 4.65 5.84 -11.12
N PRO A 53 4.35 4.96 -10.15
CA PRO A 53 4.81 5.11 -8.78
C PRO A 53 6.27 4.74 -8.54
N ILE A 54 6.98 4.23 -9.54
CA ILE A 54 8.41 3.89 -9.43
C ILE A 54 9.27 5.06 -9.87
N ASN A 55 8.88 5.69 -10.98
CA ASN A 55 9.63 6.80 -11.58
C ASN A 55 9.04 8.17 -11.22
N HIS A 56 7.94 8.21 -10.48
CA HIS A 56 7.19 9.42 -10.11
C HIS A 56 6.78 10.27 -11.32
N THR A 57 6.43 9.61 -12.43
CA THR A 57 6.09 10.26 -13.69
C THR A 57 4.61 10.11 -14.04
N TYR A 58 4.10 11.02 -14.87
CA TYR A 58 2.71 11.08 -15.28
C TYR A 58 2.64 11.06 -16.81
N SER A 59 1.92 10.10 -17.37
CA SER A 59 1.83 9.87 -18.82
C SER A 59 0.53 10.39 -19.40
N GLY A 60 0.57 11.59 -19.99
CA GLY A 60 -0.61 12.23 -20.59
C GLY A 60 -1.61 12.73 -19.55
N ASP A 61 -2.78 13.17 -20.03
CA ASP A 61 -3.83 13.72 -19.18
C ASP A 61 -4.55 12.63 -18.39
N TRP A 62 -4.89 12.96 -17.14
CA TRP A 62 -5.60 12.03 -16.28
C TRP A 62 -7.10 12.04 -16.56
N ASP A 63 -7.67 10.89 -16.89
CA ASP A 63 -9.10 10.70 -17.16
C ASP A 63 -9.98 10.62 -15.88
N GLY A 64 -9.37 10.70 -14.70
CA GLY A 64 -10.05 10.59 -13.41
C GLY A 64 -10.21 9.15 -12.89
N THR A 65 -9.71 8.14 -13.62
CA THR A 65 -9.78 6.74 -13.21
C THR A 65 -8.57 6.32 -12.38
N PHE A 66 -8.76 5.28 -11.54
CA PHE A 66 -7.73 4.81 -10.63
C PHE A 66 -7.32 3.37 -10.93
N LYS A 67 -6.05 3.06 -10.67
CA LYS A 67 -5.50 1.70 -10.61
C LYS A 67 -4.97 1.41 -9.21
N ARG A 68 -4.88 0.12 -8.84
CA ARG A 68 -4.27 -0.31 -7.57
C ARG A 68 -2.78 -0.60 -7.74
N ALA A 69 -1.92 0.21 -7.12
CA ALA A 69 -0.48 -0.04 -7.11
C ALA A 69 0.15 0.43 -5.80
N TRP A 70 1.39 0.01 -5.57
CA TRP A 70 2.20 0.60 -4.50
C TRP A 70 2.71 1.98 -4.93
N THR A 71 2.87 2.90 -3.99
CA THR A 71 3.52 4.21 -4.16
C THR A 71 4.10 4.64 -2.81
N ASP A 72 5.09 5.52 -2.80
CA ASP A 72 5.59 6.24 -1.62
C ASP A 72 5.06 7.68 -1.54
N ASN A 73 4.50 8.22 -2.64
CA ASN A 73 3.84 9.52 -2.64
C ASN A 73 2.73 9.61 -1.54
N PRO A 74 2.87 10.54 -0.57
CA PRO A 74 1.99 10.63 0.60
C PRO A 74 0.56 11.08 0.27
N ALA A 75 0.34 11.78 -0.85
CA ALA A 75 -0.99 12.24 -1.24
C ALA A 75 -1.96 11.07 -1.48
N TRP A 76 -1.47 10.00 -2.10
CA TRP A 76 -2.27 8.80 -2.37
C TRP A 76 -2.48 7.94 -1.13
N HIS A 77 -1.51 7.93 -0.19
CA HIS A 77 -1.71 7.31 1.12
C HIS A 77 -2.79 8.04 1.93
N TRP A 78 -2.78 9.37 1.90
CA TRP A 78 -3.80 10.20 2.53
C TRP A 78 -5.19 9.91 1.95
N TYR A 79 -5.31 9.87 0.61
CA TYR A 79 -6.57 9.53 -0.07
C TYR A 79 -7.11 8.19 0.42
N ASP A 80 -6.26 7.18 0.48
CA ASP A 80 -6.62 5.83 0.83
C ASP A 80 -7.06 5.71 2.31
N ILE A 81 -6.43 6.45 3.22
CA ILE A 81 -6.89 6.57 4.62
C ILE A 81 -8.26 7.24 4.68
N CYS A 82 -8.52 8.27 3.86
CA CYS A 82 -9.82 8.95 3.88
C CYS A 82 -10.96 8.04 3.43
N ILE A 83 -10.75 7.22 2.39
CA ILE A 83 -11.82 6.40 1.81
C ILE A 83 -11.91 4.98 2.37
N THR A 84 -10.87 4.48 3.05
CA THR A 84 -10.89 3.11 3.57
C THR A 84 -11.75 3.00 4.84
N GLU A 85 -12.72 2.10 4.83
CA GLU A 85 -13.61 1.88 5.98
C GLU A 85 -12.95 1.14 7.15
N ARG A 86 -11.93 0.32 6.87
CA ARG A 86 -11.35 -0.62 7.86
C ARG A 86 -10.51 0.06 8.93
N PHE A 87 -9.61 0.96 8.54
CA PHE A 87 -8.67 1.65 9.44
C PHE A 87 -8.65 3.17 9.21
N GLY A 88 -9.54 3.66 8.34
CA GLY A 88 -9.57 5.04 7.90
C GLY A 88 -10.91 5.71 8.19
N LEU A 89 -11.21 6.75 7.42
CA LEU A 89 -12.42 7.55 7.57
C LEU A 89 -13.54 7.15 6.60
N GLY A 90 -13.41 6.02 5.90
CA GLY A 90 -14.33 5.64 4.81
C GLY A 90 -15.80 5.49 5.23
N ARG A 91 -16.07 5.23 6.52
CA ARG A 91 -17.45 5.19 7.06
C ARG A 91 -18.11 6.58 7.12
N ARG A 92 -17.32 7.64 7.13
CA ARG A 92 -17.77 9.05 7.27
C ARG A 92 -17.52 9.86 6.00
N ILE A 93 -16.39 9.60 5.32
CA ILE A 93 -15.96 10.31 4.12
C ILE A 93 -16.08 9.37 2.93
N LYS A 94 -16.95 9.72 2.00
CA LYS A 94 -17.07 8.99 0.73
C LYS A 94 -16.17 9.60 -0.33
N PRO A 95 -15.69 8.83 -1.34
CA PRO A 95 -14.83 9.34 -2.41
C PRO A 95 -15.39 10.58 -3.13
N GLN A 96 -16.72 10.69 -3.25
CA GLN A 96 -17.40 11.83 -3.89
C GLN A 96 -17.25 13.14 -3.10
N MET A 97 -16.94 13.07 -1.81
CA MET A 97 -16.74 14.24 -0.95
C MET A 97 -15.32 14.82 -1.08
N LEU A 98 -14.42 14.11 -1.77
CA LEU A 98 -13.02 14.50 -1.94
C LEU A 98 -12.78 15.05 -3.35
N ASN A 99 -12.12 16.20 -3.43
CA ASN A 99 -11.69 16.75 -4.72
C ASN A 99 -10.43 16.03 -5.20
N ARG A 100 -10.63 14.96 -5.98
CA ARG A 100 -9.55 14.16 -6.56
C ARG A 100 -8.63 14.94 -7.49
N TYR A 101 -9.13 15.97 -8.18
CA TYR A 101 -8.33 16.79 -9.10
C TYR A 101 -7.40 17.75 -8.35
N ALA A 102 -7.87 18.35 -7.25
CA ALA A 102 -7.00 19.14 -6.37
C ALA A 102 -5.94 18.26 -5.71
N LEU A 103 -6.31 17.04 -5.29
CA LEU A 103 -5.36 16.10 -4.72
C LEU A 103 -4.30 15.66 -5.73
N TYR A 104 -4.67 15.49 -6.99
CA TYR A 104 -3.74 15.18 -8.08
C TYR A 104 -2.67 16.27 -8.25
N GLN A 105 -3.04 17.55 -8.17
CA GLN A 105 -2.07 18.65 -8.22
C GLN A 105 -1.11 18.63 -7.02
N ILE A 106 -1.62 18.31 -5.82
CA ILE A 106 -0.78 18.15 -4.63
C ILE A 106 0.18 16.97 -4.82
N ALA A 107 -0.30 15.85 -5.35
CA ALA A 107 0.52 14.67 -5.61
C ALA A 107 1.68 14.99 -6.58
N GLN A 108 1.40 15.72 -7.66
CA GLN A 108 2.42 16.17 -8.60
C GLN A 108 3.48 17.06 -7.94
N ARG A 109 3.09 17.90 -6.97
CA ARG A 109 4.04 18.71 -6.20
C ARG A 109 4.91 17.86 -5.28
N CYS A 110 4.36 16.81 -4.67
CA CYS A 110 5.12 15.87 -3.85
C CYS A 110 6.17 15.08 -4.64
N ASP A 111 5.95 14.87 -5.94
CA ASP A 111 6.85 14.11 -6.83
C ASP A 111 7.94 14.96 -7.49
N GLN A 112 8.00 16.28 -7.21
CA GLN A 112 9.06 17.13 -7.75
C GLN A 112 10.41 16.77 -7.13
N LEU A 113 11.44 16.64 -7.99
CA LEU A 113 12.83 16.46 -7.55
C LEU A 113 13.28 17.70 -6.76
N VAL A 114 13.93 17.46 -5.62
CA VAL A 114 14.60 18.49 -4.78
C VAL A 114 16.09 18.51 -5.08
#